data_AF-A0A820HPK4-F1
#
_entry.id   AF-A0A820HPK4-F1
#
_cell.length_a   1.000
_cell.length_b   1.000
_cell.length_c   1.000
_cell.angle_alpha   90.00
_cell.angle_beta   90.00
_cell.angle_gamma   90.00
#
_symmetry.space_group_name_H-M   'P 1'
#
loop_
_entity.id
_entity.type
_entity.pdbx_description
1 polymer ?
#
loop_
_entity_poly.entity_id
_entity_poly.type
_entity_poly.pdbx_seq_one_letter_code
_entity_poly.pdbx_strand_id
1 'polypeptide(L)'
;IIAMEVQSVYGKLVAYFSVVWNKLDVLAISLFFIAFVLRLLPINQCFCGARVLLALDLTLWYIRTLDMFSAVKRLGPKLVMIGEMVHDMKFFMLVITVFILAFGVPAYSLMYGVEKFSWSIPRSIINMAYWQIFGELTILDEIEKNYDISGYIVFILLILYMIVASVLLINLLIAMFSNTFDRLHMDTDCIWKFQHYSLVSYYLTRPTLPPPLVAFSHIYRLTIYFFSHIRKIKWFQTKYLQHTNRAKFKISADEVLTKQIEGIEDALGNEVYFVSLKTERKQLDRQNDLY
;
A
#
# COMPACT_ATOMS: atom_id res chain seq x y z
N ILE A 1 1.85 10.69 16.46
CA ILE A 1 3.19 10.46 17.06
C ILE A 1 4.00 9.36 16.32
N ILE A 2 3.38 8.41 15.60
CA ILE A 2 4.13 7.35 14.86
C ILE A 2 4.68 7.81 13.48
N ALA A 3 4.42 9.04 13.04
CA ALA A 3 5.03 9.61 11.84
C ALA A 3 6.34 10.37 12.11
N MET A 4 7.06 10.03 13.19
CA MET A 4 8.45 10.47 13.33
C MET A 4 9.31 9.67 12.34
N GLU A 5 9.41 10.23 11.14
CA GLU A 5 10.58 10.22 10.28
C GLU A 5 11.29 8.87 10.08
N VAL A 6 10.57 7.88 9.57
CA VAL A 6 11.22 6.78 8.88
C VAL A 6 11.74 7.32 7.54
N GLN A 7 13.03 7.66 7.47
CA GLN A 7 13.67 8.17 6.25
C GLN A 7 13.74 7.10 5.13
N SER A 8 13.69 5.82 5.49
CA SER A 8 13.72 4.70 4.53
C SER A 8 12.34 4.39 3.94
N VAL A 9 12.30 4.23 2.61
CA VAL A 9 11.10 3.81 1.86
C VAL A 9 10.54 2.48 2.38
N TYR A 10 11.43 1.57 2.80
CA TYR A 10 11.03 0.25 3.32
C TYR A 10 10.17 0.36 4.58
N GLY A 11 10.60 1.15 5.56
CA GLY A 11 9.83 1.25 6.79
C GLY A 11 8.51 2.00 6.61
N LYS A 12 8.39 2.88 5.61
CA LYS A 12 7.09 3.44 5.19
C LYS A 12 6.16 2.38 4.61
N LEU A 13 6.68 1.46 3.81
CA LEU A 13 5.89 0.33 3.28
C LEU A 13 5.46 -0.62 4.40
N VAL A 14 6.36 -0.97 5.32
CA VAL A 14 6.01 -1.83 6.47
C VAL A 14 4.93 -1.17 7.33
N ALA A 15 5.06 0.14 7.62
CA ALA A 15 4.03 0.89 8.35
C ALA A 15 2.71 0.98 7.57
N TYR A 16 2.75 1.06 6.24
CA TYR A 16 1.54 1.05 5.41
C TYR A 16 0.82 -0.30 5.50
N PHE A 17 1.57 -1.40 5.37
CA PHE A 17 1.03 -2.77 5.43
C PHE A 17 0.69 -3.25 6.84
N SER A 18 0.96 -2.50 7.91
CA SER A 18 0.50 -2.90 9.25
C SER A 18 -1.01 -2.69 9.43
N VAL A 19 -1.60 -1.74 8.68
CA VAL A 19 -3.02 -1.39 8.75
C VAL A 19 -3.85 -2.38 7.92
N VAL A 20 -4.86 -3.00 8.54
CA VAL A 20 -5.74 -4.00 7.90
C VAL A 20 -6.47 -3.43 6.68
N TRP A 21 -7.00 -2.21 6.78
CA TRP A 21 -7.69 -1.54 5.69
C TRP A 21 -6.80 -1.30 4.47
N ASN A 22 -5.52 -0.97 4.68
CA ASN A 22 -4.58 -0.80 3.58
C ASN A 22 -4.28 -2.12 2.86
N LYS A 23 -4.24 -3.25 3.60
CA LYS A 23 -4.13 -4.58 2.97
C LYS A 23 -5.35 -4.90 2.10
N LEU A 24 -6.55 -4.58 2.58
CA LEU A 24 -7.80 -4.75 1.85
C LEU A 24 -7.82 -3.87 0.58
N ASP A 25 -7.38 -2.62 0.68
CA ASP A 25 -7.30 -1.68 -0.45
C ASP A 25 -6.34 -2.19 -1.53
N VAL A 26 -5.15 -2.67 -1.15
CA VAL A 26 -4.19 -3.26 -2.10
C VAL A 26 -4.77 -4.50 -2.78
N LEU A 27 -5.47 -5.35 -2.02
CA LEU A 27 -6.12 -6.54 -2.55
C LEU A 27 -7.23 -6.18 -3.55
N ALA A 28 -8.13 -5.25 -3.22
CA ALA A 28 -9.19 -4.77 -4.11
C ALA A 28 -8.61 -4.15 -5.39
N ILE A 29 -7.66 -3.22 -5.28
CA ILE A 29 -7.03 -2.60 -6.45
C ILE A 29 -6.34 -3.64 -7.34
N SER A 30 -5.64 -4.62 -6.74
CA SER A 30 -4.99 -5.68 -7.51
C SER A 30 -5.99 -6.56 -8.26
N LEU A 31 -7.11 -6.93 -7.62
CA LEU A 31 -8.18 -7.73 -8.23
C LEU A 31 -8.87 -6.96 -9.34
N PHE A 32 -9.11 -5.66 -9.17
CA PHE A 32 -9.67 -4.79 -10.20
C PHE A 32 -8.80 -4.77 -11.46
N PHE A 33 -7.49 -4.58 -11.33
CA PHE A 33 -6.59 -4.58 -12.49
C PHE A 33 -6.50 -5.94 -13.17
N ILE A 34 -6.45 -7.03 -12.39
CA ILE A 34 -6.50 -8.39 -12.95
C ILE A 34 -7.79 -8.58 -13.74
N ALA A 35 -8.94 -8.24 -13.17
CA ALA A 35 -10.23 -8.36 -13.82
C ALA A 35 -10.34 -7.46 -15.07
N PHE A 36 -9.76 -6.27 -15.03
CA PHE A 36 -9.70 -5.34 -16.15
C PHE A 36 -8.85 -5.90 -17.30
N VAL A 37 -7.67 -6.45 -17.01
CA VAL A 37 -6.82 -7.10 -18.03
C VAL A 37 -7.52 -8.32 -18.62
N LEU A 38 -8.13 -9.17 -17.79
CA LEU A 38 -8.90 -10.33 -18.28
C LEU A 38 -10.07 -9.91 -19.18
N ARG A 39 -10.67 -8.74 -18.92
CA ARG A 39 -11.76 -8.18 -19.74
C ARG A 39 -11.29 -7.69 -21.10
N LEU A 40 -10.04 -7.26 -21.23
CA LEU A 40 -9.48 -6.78 -22.50
C LEU A 40 -9.08 -7.94 -23.43
N LEU A 41 -8.94 -9.16 -22.92
CA LEU A 41 -8.65 -10.33 -23.73
C LEU A 41 -9.91 -10.79 -24.48
N PRO A 42 -9.87 -10.95 -25.82
CA PRO A 42 -11.04 -11.29 -26.65
C PRO A 42 -11.49 -12.77 -26.54
N ILE A 43 -11.22 -13.43 -25.40
CA ILE A 43 -11.52 -14.84 -25.15
C ILE A 43 -12.81 -14.94 -24.32
N ASN A 44 -13.82 -15.66 -24.83
CA ASN A 44 -15.13 -15.77 -24.18
C ASN A 44 -15.07 -16.28 -22.72
N GLN A 45 -14.20 -17.23 -22.41
CA GLN A 45 -14.01 -17.74 -21.04
C GLN A 45 -13.41 -16.67 -20.10
N CYS A 46 -12.49 -15.85 -20.60
CA CYS A 46 -11.90 -14.74 -19.84
C CYS A 46 -12.94 -13.67 -19.53
N PHE A 47 -13.91 -13.45 -20.41
CA PHE A 47 -15.01 -12.51 -20.16
C PHE A 47 -15.92 -12.96 -19.01
N CYS A 48 -16.30 -14.24 -18.96
CA CYS A 48 -17.07 -14.80 -17.83
C CYS A 48 -16.29 -14.66 -16.52
N GLY A 49 -14.99 -15.02 -16.52
CA GLY A 49 -14.12 -14.88 -15.36
C GLY A 49 -13.99 -13.42 -14.88
N ALA A 50 -13.80 -12.48 -15.81
CA ALA A 50 -13.70 -11.06 -15.50
C ALA A 50 -14.99 -10.52 -14.85
N ARG A 51 -16.17 -10.95 -15.30
CA ARG A 51 -17.45 -10.54 -14.68
C ARG A 51 -17.56 -11.01 -13.23
N VAL A 52 -17.18 -12.25 -12.95
CA VAL A 52 -17.19 -12.80 -11.59
C VAL A 52 -16.19 -12.05 -10.71
N LEU A 53 -14.97 -11.81 -11.20
CA LEU A 53 -13.96 -11.05 -10.47
C LEU A 53 -14.39 -9.62 -10.17
N LEU A 54 -15.01 -8.91 -11.13
CA LEU A 54 -15.54 -7.57 -10.90
C LEU A 54 -16.69 -7.56 -9.88
N ALA A 55 -17.52 -8.60 -9.84
CA ALA A 55 -18.58 -8.71 -8.83
C ALA A 55 -18.01 -8.96 -7.42
N LEU A 56 -16.96 -9.78 -7.31
CA LEU A 56 -16.24 -9.97 -6.06
C LEU A 56 -15.49 -8.70 -5.63
N ASP A 57 -14.88 -7.98 -6.58
CA ASP A 57 -14.22 -6.70 -6.34
C ASP A 57 -15.18 -5.66 -5.77
N LEU A 58 -16.38 -5.53 -6.35
CA LEU A 58 -17.43 -4.63 -5.82
C LEU A 58 -17.78 -4.95 -4.36
N THR A 59 -17.77 -6.23 -3.98
CA THR A 59 -18.02 -6.65 -2.60
C THR A 59 -16.94 -6.12 -1.65
N LEU A 60 -15.67 -6.14 -2.07
CA LEU A 60 -14.56 -5.58 -1.29
C LEU A 60 -14.69 -4.06 -1.14
N TRP A 61 -15.14 -3.35 -2.18
CA TRP A 61 -15.43 -1.91 -2.10
C TRP A 61 -16.60 -1.59 -1.15
N TYR A 62 -17.60 -2.46 -1.04
CA TYR A 62 -18.64 -2.30 -0.02
C TYR A 62 -18.10 -2.51 1.40
N ILE A 63 -17.23 -3.51 1.61
CA ILE A 63 -16.53 -3.67 2.90
C ILE A 63 -15.69 -2.41 3.21
N ARG A 64 -15.02 -1.84 2.20
CA ARG A 64 -14.24 -0.60 2.36
C ARG A 64 -15.08 0.61 2.78
N THR A 65 -16.36 0.63 2.41
CA THR A 65 -17.29 1.69 2.84
C THR A 65 -17.51 1.68 4.36
N LEU A 66 -17.33 0.55 5.04
CA LEU A 66 -17.41 0.48 6.51
C LEU A 66 -16.36 1.36 7.20
N ASP A 67 -15.15 1.48 6.64
CA ASP A 67 -14.11 2.36 7.18
C ASP A 67 -14.52 3.84 7.08
N MET A 68 -15.26 4.23 6.05
CA MET A 68 -15.85 5.59 5.98
C MET A 68 -16.94 5.79 7.05
N PHE A 69 -17.75 4.77 7.34
CA PHE A 69 -18.71 4.81 8.44
C PHE A 69 -18.04 4.82 9.82
N SER A 70 -16.79 4.35 9.94
CA SER A 70 -16.03 4.42 11.19
C SER A 70 -15.79 5.87 11.66
N ALA A 71 -15.75 6.81 10.71
CA ALA A 71 -15.62 8.24 11.00
C ALA A 71 -16.87 8.84 11.66
N VAL A 72 -18.03 8.21 11.52
CA VAL A 72 -19.30 8.69 12.07
C VAL A 72 -19.37 8.41 13.57
N LYS A 73 -19.56 9.45 14.38
CA LYS A 73 -19.58 9.38 15.86
C LYS A 73 -20.49 8.30 16.46
N ARG A 74 -21.62 8.00 15.83
CA ARG A 74 -22.59 6.99 16.31
C ARG A 74 -22.28 5.56 15.84
N LEU A 75 -21.60 5.40 14.71
CA LEU A 75 -21.36 4.10 14.07
C LEU A 75 -19.93 3.59 14.31
N GLY A 76 -18.96 4.50 14.41
CA GLY A 76 -17.56 4.16 14.58
C GLY A 76 -17.25 3.28 15.78
N PRO A 77 -17.65 3.65 17.01
CA PRO A 77 -17.45 2.78 18.17
C PRO A 77 -17.99 1.37 17.94
N LYS A 78 -19.20 1.26 17.38
CA LYS A 78 -19.86 -0.04 17.11
C LYS A 78 -19.09 -0.88 16.08
N LEU A 79 -18.55 -0.26 15.03
CA LEU A 79 -17.76 -0.96 14.02
C LEU A 79 -16.43 -1.47 14.57
N VAL A 80 -15.79 -0.69 15.44
CA VAL A 80 -14.57 -1.12 16.14
C VAL A 80 -14.87 -2.32 17.04
N MET A 81 -15.99 -2.29 17.79
CA MET A 81 -16.43 -3.42 18.60
C MET A 81 -16.65 -4.68 17.75
N ILE A 82 -17.36 -4.57 16.62
CA ILE A 82 -17.58 -5.71 15.70
C ILE A 82 -16.25 -6.30 15.22
N GLY A 83 -15.26 -5.45 14.89
CA GLY A 83 -13.94 -5.91 14.45
C GLY A 83 -13.21 -6.75 15.49
N GLU A 84 -13.23 -6.33 16.76
CA GLU A 84 -12.64 -7.07 17.88
C GLU A 84 -13.43 -8.35 18.19
N MET A 85 -14.76 -8.31 18.13
CA MET A 85 -15.60 -9.51 18.31
C MET A 85 -15.33 -10.59 17.27
N VAL A 86 -15.07 -10.20 16.01
CA VAL A 86 -14.68 -11.14 14.95
C VAL A 86 -13.30 -11.75 15.22
N HIS A 87 -12.38 -11.01 15.83
CA HIS A 87 -11.09 -11.56 16.24
C HIS A 87 -11.25 -12.65 17.30
N ASP A 88 -12.08 -12.39 18.31
CA ASP A 88 -12.39 -13.34 19.38
C ASP A 88 -13.11 -14.60 18.85
N MET A 89 -13.98 -14.44 17.84
CA MET A 89 -14.76 -15.54 17.26
C MET A 89 -13.91 -16.54 16.45
N LYS A 90 -12.68 -16.22 16.05
CA LYS A 90 -11.88 -17.09 15.17
C LYS A 90 -11.70 -18.51 15.71
N PHE A 91 -11.47 -18.64 17.02
CA PHE A 91 -11.37 -19.96 17.66
C PHE A 91 -12.70 -20.69 17.68
N PHE A 92 -13.80 -19.97 17.87
CA PHE A 92 -15.12 -20.54 17.88
C PHE A 92 -15.55 -21.05 16.50
N MET A 93 -15.17 -20.37 15.41
CA MET A 93 -15.41 -20.84 14.04
C MET A 93 -14.72 -22.19 13.76
N LEU A 94 -13.55 -22.45 14.38
CA LEU A 94 -12.90 -23.76 14.29
C LEU A 94 -13.74 -24.84 14.98
N VAL A 95 -14.30 -24.55 16.15
CA VAL A 95 -15.20 -25.47 16.86
C VAL A 95 -16.43 -25.80 16.01
N ILE A 96 -17.11 -24.79 15.45
CA ILE A 96 -18.23 -25.01 14.53
C ILE A 96 -17.81 -25.90 13.35
N THR A 97 -16.66 -25.64 12.75
CA THR A 97 -16.17 -26.42 11.60
C THR A 97 -15.99 -27.90 11.96
N VAL A 98 -15.48 -28.21 13.16
CA VAL A 98 -15.36 -29.60 13.64
C VAL A 98 -16.73 -30.28 13.72
N PHE A 99 -17.75 -29.60 14.27
CA PHE A 99 -19.10 -30.16 14.35
C PHE A 99 -19.78 -30.31 12.98
N ILE A 100 -19.59 -29.36 12.07
CA ILE A 100 -20.08 -29.45 10.68
C ILE A 100 -19.52 -30.71 10.01
N LEU A 101 -18.21 -30.97 10.15
CA LEU A 101 -17.59 -32.16 9.56
C LEU A 101 -18.00 -33.45 10.27
N ALA A 102 -18.12 -33.42 11.60
CA ALA A 102 -18.51 -34.57 12.41
C ALA A 102 -19.93 -35.07 12.10
N PHE A 103 -20.85 -34.17 11.76
CA PHE A 103 -22.18 -34.55 11.28
C PHE A 103 -22.21 -34.79 9.77
N GLY A 104 -21.63 -33.88 8.98
CA GLY A 104 -21.74 -33.89 7.52
C GLY A 104 -21.14 -35.13 6.86
N VAL A 105 -19.96 -35.59 7.31
CA VAL A 105 -19.30 -36.75 6.69
C VAL A 105 -20.10 -38.05 6.90
N PRO A 106 -20.50 -38.43 8.13
CA PRO A 106 -21.33 -39.60 8.34
C PRO A 106 -22.71 -39.49 7.69
N ALA A 107 -23.37 -38.32 7.78
CA ALA A 107 -24.69 -38.13 7.19
C ALA A 107 -24.67 -38.30 5.66
N TYR A 108 -23.69 -37.69 4.98
CA TYR A 108 -23.54 -37.87 3.53
C TYR A 108 -23.24 -39.33 3.16
N SER A 109 -22.33 -39.98 3.90
CA SER A 109 -21.96 -41.38 3.63
C SER A 109 -23.12 -42.36 3.83
N LEU A 110 -24.01 -42.12 4.80
CA LEU A 110 -25.15 -42.98 5.09
C LEU A 110 -26.31 -42.76 4.11
N MET A 111 -26.50 -41.54 3.62
CA MET A 111 -27.59 -41.20 2.70
C MET A 111 -27.27 -41.53 1.24
N TYR A 112 -26.03 -41.30 0.80
CA TYR A 112 -25.64 -41.44 -0.61
C TYR A 112 -24.76 -42.68 -0.87
N GLY A 113 -24.27 -43.35 0.17
CA GLY A 113 -23.48 -44.57 0.05
C GLY A 113 -22.11 -44.33 -0.60
N VAL A 114 -21.66 -45.31 -1.40
CA VAL A 114 -20.33 -45.30 -2.03
C VAL A 114 -20.40 -44.65 -3.41
N GLU A 115 -19.95 -43.41 -3.50
CA GLU A 115 -19.79 -42.68 -4.77
C GLU A 115 -18.32 -42.60 -5.21
N LYS A 116 -18.08 -42.45 -6.52
CA LYS A 116 -16.72 -42.17 -7.03
C LYS A 116 -16.29 -40.77 -6.61
N PHE A 117 -15.02 -40.62 -6.23
CA PHE A 117 -14.48 -39.32 -5.79
C PHE A 117 -14.70 -38.23 -6.86
N SER A 118 -15.37 -37.16 -6.45
CA SER A 118 -15.59 -35.94 -7.22
C SER A 118 -15.36 -34.73 -6.32
N TRP A 119 -14.85 -33.64 -6.90
CA TRP A 119 -14.67 -32.36 -6.21
C TRP A 119 -15.98 -31.73 -5.72
N SER A 120 -17.13 -32.24 -6.16
CA SER A 120 -18.44 -31.87 -5.63
C SER A 120 -18.70 -32.40 -4.21
N ILE A 121 -18.12 -33.54 -3.84
CA ILE A 121 -18.45 -34.24 -2.58
C ILE A 121 -18.12 -33.38 -1.34
N PRO A 122 -16.92 -32.79 -1.20
CA PRO A 122 -16.63 -31.94 -0.03
C PRO A 122 -17.58 -30.75 0.08
N ARG A 123 -17.97 -30.16 -1.05
CA ARG A 123 -18.93 -29.05 -1.10
C ARG A 123 -20.32 -29.52 -0.65
N SER A 124 -20.77 -30.68 -1.12
CA SER A 124 -22.07 -31.24 -0.73
C SER A 124 -22.12 -31.54 0.77
N ILE A 125 -21.07 -32.16 1.33
CA ILE A 125 -20.95 -32.48 2.76
C ILE A 125 -21.08 -31.20 3.60
N ILE A 126 -20.30 -30.16 3.26
CA ILE A 126 -20.31 -28.90 4.01
C ILE A 126 -21.67 -28.22 3.90
N ASN A 127 -22.22 -28.12 2.68
CA ASN A 127 -23.52 -27.46 2.46
C ASN A 127 -24.65 -28.15 3.23
N MET A 128 -24.69 -29.48 3.18
CA MET A 128 -25.71 -30.29 3.85
C MET A 128 -25.75 -30.01 5.35
N ALA A 129 -24.59 -29.97 6.02
CA ALA A 129 -24.51 -29.70 7.45
C ALA A 129 -24.64 -28.20 7.80
N TYR A 130 -24.10 -27.30 6.98
CA TYR A 130 -24.05 -25.86 7.25
C TYR A 130 -25.44 -25.22 7.25
N TRP A 131 -26.28 -25.49 6.25
CA TRP A 131 -27.60 -24.85 6.13
C TRP A 131 -28.54 -25.22 7.29
N GLN A 132 -28.37 -26.40 7.86
CA GLN A 132 -29.15 -26.88 9.00
C GLN A 132 -28.92 -26.06 10.28
N ILE A 133 -27.71 -25.48 10.46
CA ILE A 133 -27.43 -24.56 11.59
C ILE A 133 -28.40 -23.37 11.57
N PHE A 134 -28.79 -22.92 10.37
CA PHE A 134 -29.70 -21.81 10.15
C PHE A 134 -31.18 -22.24 10.06
N GLY A 135 -31.49 -23.51 10.29
CA GLY A 135 -32.85 -24.05 10.31
C GLY A 135 -33.39 -24.51 8.96
N GLU A 136 -32.58 -24.54 7.91
CA GLU A 136 -32.97 -25.15 6.64
C GLU A 136 -32.76 -26.68 6.70
N LEU A 137 -33.87 -27.41 6.91
CA LEU A 137 -33.88 -28.86 7.17
C LEU A 137 -34.21 -29.69 5.92
N THR A 138 -33.60 -29.37 4.77
CA THR A 138 -33.82 -30.07 3.49
C THR A 138 -33.49 -31.57 3.52
N ILE A 139 -32.63 -31.98 4.45
CA ILE A 139 -32.29 -33.39 4.67
C ILE A 139 -33.49 -34.23 5.14
N LEU A 140 -34.50 -33.62 5.78
CA LEU A 140 -35.67 -34.36 6.27
C LEU A 140 -36.45 -35.00 5.11
N ASP A 141 -36.58 -34.29 4.00
CA ASP A 141 -37.25 -34.80 2.79
C ASP A 141 -36.48 -35.97 2.17
N GLU A 142 -35.15 -36.00 2.31
CA GLU A 142 -34.30 -37.10 1.86
C GLU A 142 -34.41 -38.31 2.80
N ILE A 143 -34.46 -38.07 4.10
CA ILE A 143 -34.67 -39.11 5.12
C ILE A 143 -36.04 -39.76 4.95
N GLU A 144 -37.10 -38.98 4.71
CA GLU A 144 -38.45 -39.51 4.52
C GLU A 144 -38.56 -40.39 3.26
N LYS A 145 -37.78 -40.08 2.21
CA LYS A 145 -37.71 -40.91 1.00
C LYS A 145 -36.95 -42.22 1.21
N ASN A 146 -36.00 -42.25 2.14
CA ASN A 146 -35.17 -43.41 2.45
C ASN A 146 -35.62 -44.08 3.76
N TYR A 147 -36.60 -45.00 3.66
CA TYR A 147 -37.09 -45.82 4.79
C TYR A 147 -36.11 -46.93 5.25
N ASP A 148 -34.80 -46.68 5.15
CA ASP A 148 -33.75 -47.61 5.55
C ASP A 148 -33.23 -47.30 6.96
N ILE A 149 -32.53 -48.27 7.55
CA ILE A 149 -31.87 -48.13 8.86
C ILE A 149 -30.91 -46.93 8.86
N SER A 150 -30.26 -46.65 7.73
CA SER A 150 -29.42 -45.46 7.54
C SER A 150 -30.19 -44.16 7.75
N GLY A 151 -31.41 -44.04 7.21
CA GLY A 151 -32.29 -42.87 7.38
C GLY A 151 -32.61 -42.61 8.85
N TYR A 152 -32.96 -43.66 9.61
CA TYR A 152 -33.20 -43.54 11.05
C TYR A 152 -31.96 -43.11 11.83
N ILE A 153 -30.78 -43.64 11.49
CA ILE A 153 -29.51 -43.23 12.12
C ILE A 153 -29.22 -41.76 11.82
N VAL A 154 -29.38 -41.34 10.56
CA VAL A 154 -29.15 -39.95 10.15
C VAL A 154 -30.14 -39.01 10.82
N PHE A 155 -31.40 -39.42 11.01
CA PHE A 155 -32.38 -38.64 11.76
C PHE A 155 -31.98 -38.44 13.23
N ILE A 156 -31.47 -39.48 13.89
CA ILE A 156 -30.96 -39.36 15.28
C ILE A 156 -29.73 -38.46 15.32
N LEU A 157 -28.79 -38.61 14.37
CA LEU A 157 -27.62 -37.75 14.24
C LEU A 157 -28.02 -36.29 14.02
N LEU A 158 -29.05 -36.04 13.22
CA LEU A 158 -29.60 -34.71 12.96
C LEU A 158 -30.15 -34.07 14.25
N ILE A 159 -30.94 -34.81 15.03
CA ILE A 159 -31.46 -34.29 16.31
C ILE A 159 -30.31 -33.91 17.25
N LEU A 160 -29.32 -34.80 17.41
CA LEU A 160 -28.15 -34.53 18.25
C LEU A 160 -27.37 -33.31 17.74
N TYR A 161 -27.16 -33.24 16.42
CA TYR A 161 -26.47 -32.14 15.77
C TYR A 161 -27.20 -30.81 16.00
N MET A 162 -28.53 -30.76 15.86
CA MET A 162 -29.31 -29.54 16.09
C MET A 162 -29.26 -29.08 17.55
N ILE A 163 -29.27 -30.01 18.52
CA ILE A 163 -29.10 -29.66 19.94
C ILE A 163 -27.71 -29.05 20.18
N VAL A 164 -26.66 -29.66 19.64
CA VAL A 164 -25.30 -29.17 19.88
C VAL A 164 -25.01 -27.90 19.08
N ALA A 165 -25.17 -27.91 17.76
CA ALA A 165 -24.82 -26.79 16.90
C ALA A 165 -25.81 -25.63 17.05
N SER A 166 -27.10 -25.88 16.87
CA SER A 166 -28.09 -24.80 16.77
C SER A 166 -28.56 -24.31 18.13
N VAL A 167 -28.68 -25.18 19.13
CA VAL A 167 -29.11 -24.78 20.48
C VAL A 167 -27.94 -24.42 21.38
N LEU A 168 -26.89 -25.24 21.47
CA LEU A 168 -25.78 -24.97 22.39
C LEU A 168 -24.76 -23.98 21.80
N LEU A 169 -24.19 -24.27 20.63
CA LEU A 169 -23.09 -23.47 20.08
C LEU A 169 -23.55 -22.05 19.71
N ILE A 170 -24.68 -21.87 19.03
CA ILE A 170 -25.17 -20.51 18.71
C ILE A 170 -25.43 -19.70 19.99
N ASN A 171 -26.02 -20.29 21.04
CA ASN A 171 -26.26 -19.57 22.29
C ASN A 171 -24.96 -19.25 23.03
N LEU A 172 -23.96 -20.13 22.98
CA LEU A 172 -22.63 -19.85 23.50
C LEU A 172 -21.98 -18.70 22.72
N LEU A 173 -22.15 -18.65 21.39
CA LEU A 173 -21.63 -17.56 20.56
C LEU A 173 -22.26 -16.23 20.93
N ILE A 174 -23.58 -16.20 21.11
CA ILE A 174 -24.31 -15.01 21.57
C ILE A 174 -23.80 -14.58 22.95
N ALA A 175 -23.56 -15.53 23.87
CA ALA A 175 -23.03 -15.22 25.20
C ALA A 175 -21.61 -14.64 25.15
N MET A 176 -20.73 -15.21 24.31
CA MET A 176 -19.38 -14.66 24.11
C MET A 176 -19.42 -13.27 23.47
N PHE A 177 -20.30 -13.06 22.50
CA PHE A 177 -20.53 -11.73 21.94
C PHE A 177 -21.04 -10.75 22.98
N SER A 178 -21.99 -11.12 23.83
CA SER A 178 -22.44 -10.24 24.91
C SER A 178 -21.30 -9.87 25.84
N ASN A 179 -20.51 -10.86 26.30
CA ASN A 179 -19.40 -10.61 27.21
C ASN A 179 -18.29 -9.74 26.59
N THR A 180 -17.90 -10.01 25.34
CA THR A 180 -16.93 -9.17 24.63
C THR A 180 -17.50 -7.77 24.37
N PHE A 181 -18.79 -7.66 24.04
CA PHE A 181 -19.46 -6.37 23.85
C PHE A 181 -19.39 -5.53 25.13
N ASP A 182 -19.76 -6.10 26.27
CA ASP A 182 -19.77 -5.39 27.57
C ASP A 182 -18.36 -4.96 27.98
N ARG A 183 -17.36 -5.85 27.81
CA ARG A 183 -15.96 -5.54 28.07
C ARG A 183 -15.45 -4.40 27.18
N LEU A 184 -15.73 -4.46 25.88
CA LEU A 184 -15.24 -3.46 24.93
C LEU A 184 -15.99 -2.14 25.06
N HIS A 185 -17.29 -2.15 25.38
CA HIS A 185 -18.11 -0.94 25.43
C HIS A 185 -17.54 0.11 26.40
N MET A 186 -16.92 -0.35 27.50
CA MET A 186 -16.31 0.50 28.52
C MET A 186 -15.10 1.31 27.99
N ASP A 187 -14.32 0.74 27.06
CA ASP A 187 -13.07 1.32 26.55
C ASP A 187 -13.18 1.88 25.12
N THR A 188 -14.22 1.48 24.38
CA THR A 188 -14.37 1.78 22.95
C THR A 188 -14.48 3.28 22.69
N ASP A 189 -15.08 4.06 23.59
CA ASP A 189 -15.19 5.51 23.44
C ASP A 189 -13.81 6.19 23.45
N CYS A 190 -12.87 5.69 24.25
CA CYS A 190 -11.50 6.22 24.28
C CYS A 190 -10.75 5.84 23.00
N ILE A 191 -10.84 4.57 22.60
CA ILE A 191 -10.22 4.05 21.37
C ILE A 191 -10.75 4.78 20.14
N TRP A 192 -12.08 4.96 20.05
CA TRP A 192 -12.71 5.67 18.96
C TRP A 192 -12.30 7.14 18.94
N LYS A 193 -12.24 7.83 20.08
CA LYS A 193 -11.74 9.23 20.12
C LYS A 193 -10.30 9.34 19.63
N PHE A 194 -9.44 8.39 20.00
CA PHE A 194 -8.05 8.33 19.54
C PHE A 194 -7.96 8.08 18.03
N GLN A 195 -8.69 7.10 17.52
CA GLN A 195 -8.77 6.80 16.08
C GLN A 195 -9.37 7.96 15.29
N HIS A 196 -10.43 8.58 15.81
CA HIS A 196 -11.08 9.73 15.20
C HIS A 196 -10.15 10.94 15.11
N TYR A 197 -9.36 11.21 16.15
CA TYR A 197 -8.33 12.25 16.08
C TYR A 197 -7.32 11.96 14.95
N SER A 198 -6.84 10.72 14.85
CA SER A 198 -5.89 10.34 13.79
C SER A 198 -6.51 10.53 12.39
N LEU A 199 -7.78 10.17 12.23
CA LEU A 199 -8.53 10.31 10.99
C LEU A 199 -8.72 11.78 10.61
N VAL A 200 -9.17 12.62 11.55
CA VAL A 200 -9.33 14.07 11.34
C VAL A 200 -8.00 14.70 10.95
N SER A 201 -6.92 14.40 11.67
CA SER A 201 -5.59 14.92 11.35
C SER A 201 -5.14 14.55 9.93
N TYR A 202 -5.48 13.35 9.47
CA TYR A 202 -5.19 12.89 8.12
C TYR A 202 -6.01 13.64 7.06
N TYR A 203 -7.32 13.78 7.26
CA TYR A 203 -8.19 14.49 6.31
C TYR A 203 -7.84 15.97 6.16
N LEU A 204 -7.35 16.62 7.23
CA LEU A 204 -6.89 18.01 7.18
C LEU A 204 -5.68 18.22 6.26
N THR A 205 -4.87 17.18 6.03
CA THR A 205 -3.68 17.26 5.15
C THR A 205 -3.97 16.92 3.69
N ARG A 206 -5.17 16.42 3.39
CA ARG A 206 -5.57 15.96 2.04
C ARG A 206 -6.10 17.12 1.19
N PRO A 207 -6.00 17.04 -0.16
CA PRO A 207 -6.63 18.03 -1.03
C PRO A 207 -8.15 18.03 -0.85
N THR A 208 -8.78 19.19 -0.98
CA THR A 208 -10.20 19.44 -0.66
C THR A 208 -11.19 18.85 -1.66
N LEU A 209 -10.71 18.34 -2.81
CA LEU A 209 -11.56 17.83 -3.88
C LEU A 209 -12.01 16.39 -3.57
N PRO A 210 -13.22 15.99 -4.02
CA PRO A 210 -13.68 14.61 -3.91
C PRO A 210 -12.86 13.69 -4.84
N PRO A 211 -12.76 12.37 -4.56
CA PRO A 211 -11.90 11.42 -5.28
C PRO A 211 -11.90 11.53 -6.82
N PRO A 212 -13.03 11.66 -7.54
CA PRO A 212 -13.00 11.80 -9.00
C PRO A 212 -12.29 13.08 -9.48
N LEU A 213 -12.33 14.15 -8.70
CA LEU A 213 -11.74 15.46 -9.02
C LEU A 213 -10.33 15.64 -8.42
N VAL A 214 -9.89 14.77 -7.52
CA VAL A 214 -8.55 14.79 -6.90
C VAL A 214 -7.44 14.62 -7.95
N ALA A 215 -7.73 13.92 -9.05
CA ALA A 215 -6.81 13.80 -10.18
C ALA A 215 -6.33 15.18 -10.68
N PHE A 216 -7.23 16.17 -10.79
CA PHE A 216 -6.87 17.53 -11.20
C PHE A 216 -5.91 18.19 -10.21
N SER A 217 -6.10 18.00 -8.91
CA SER A 217 -5.20 18.56 -7.89
C SER A 217 -3.79 17.98 -7.96
N HIS A 218 -3.68 16.66 -8.22
CA HIS A 218 -2.38 16.02 -8.40
C HIS A 218 -1.72 16.43 -9.70
N ILE A 219 -2.48 16.51 -10.80
CA ILE A 219 -1.97 17.00 -12.09
C ILE A 219 -1.45 18.43 -11.95
N TYR A 220 -2.19 19.32 -11.29
CA TYR A 220 -1.77 20.71 -11.04
C TYR A 220 -0.52 20.81 -10.17
N ARG A 221 -0.42 20.01 -9.10
CA ARG A 221 0.80 19.97 -8.27
C ARG A 221 1.99 19.42 -9.05
N LEU A 222 1.78 18.40 -9.87
CA LEU A 222 2.84 17.76 -10.67
C LEU A 222 3.32 18.70 -11.78
N THR A 223 2.41 19.45 -12.42
CA THR A 223 2.79 20.47 -13.41
C THR A 223 3.60 21.58 -12.77
N ILE A 224 3.18 22.13 -11.62
CA ILE A 224 3.98 23.14 -10.89
C ILE A 224 5.34 22.57 -10.48
N TYR A 225 5.38 21.35 -9.94
CA TYR A 225 6.64 20.70 -9.57
C TYR A 225 7.56 20.59 -10.78
N PHE A 226 7.05 20.10 -11.92
CA PHE A 226 7.79 19.96 -13.16
C PHE A 226 8.29 21.31 -13.70
N PHE A 227 7.44 22.33 -13.74
CA PHE A 227 7.83 23.69 -14.14
C PHE A 227 8.89 24.28 -13.19
N SER A 228 8.75 24.07 -11.88
CA SER A 228 9.73 24.53 -10.88
C SER A 228 11.06 23.79 -10.99
N HIS A 229 11.04 22.50 -11.35
CA HIS A 229 12.21 21.68 -11.57
C HIS A 229 12.96 22.11 -12.83
N ILE A 230 12.23 22.38 -13.93
CA ILE A 230 12.79 22.96 -15.15
C ILE A 230 13.40 24.34 -14.87
N ARG A 231 12.72 25.19 -14.09
CA ARG A 231 13.26 26.51 -13.69
C ARG A 231 14.55 26.38 -12.86
N LYS A 232 14.64 25.40 -11.95
CA LYS A 232 15.88 25.12 -11.20
C LYS A 232 17.00 24.63 -12.11
N ILE A 233 16.74 23.71 -13.04
CA ILE A 233 17.73 23.23 -14.01
C ILE A 233 18.25 24.40 -14.86
N LYS A 234 17.35 25.24 -15.39
CA LYS A 234 17.74 26.44 -16.14
C LYS A 234 18.57 27.41 -15.31
N TRP A 235 18.21 27.66 -14.04
CA TRP A 235 18.99 28.51 -13.14
C TRP A 235 20.40 27.96 -12.88
N PHE A 236 20.53 26.65 -12.65
CA PHE A 236 21.84 25.99 -12.50
C PHE A 236 22.68 26.06 -13.77
N GLN A 237 22.08 25.86 -14.95
CA GLN A 237 22.77 26.04 -16.23
C GLN A 237 23.27 27.47 -16.43
N THR A 238 22.44 28.48 -16.17
CA THR A 238 22.83 29.90 -16.29
C THR A 238 23.97 30.25 -15.34
N LYS A 239 23.90 29.74 -14.10
CA LYS A 239 24.94 29.97 -13.09
C LYS A 239 26.26 29.28 -13.47
N TYR A 240 26.19 28.05 -14.00
CA TYR A 240 27.37 27.36 -14.51
C TYR A 240 28.03 28.13 -15.66
N LEU A 241 27.25 28.55 -16.67
CA LEU A 241 27.74 29.35 -17.79
C LEU A 241 28.40 30.67 -17.34
N GLN A 242 27.81 31.36 -16.35
CA GLN A 242 28.42 32.58 -15.80
C GLN A 242 29.77 32.30 -15.15
N HIS A 243 29.91 31.23 -14.38
CA HIS A 243 31.19 30.85 -13.79
C HIS A 243 32.25 30.49 -14.85
N THR A 244 31.87 29.74 -15.90
CA THR A 244 32.80 29.40 -16.99
C THR A 244 33.23 30.63 -17.79
N ASN A 245 32.30 31.54 -18.09
CA ASN A 245 32.61 32.78 -18.80
C ASN A 245 33.51 33.70 -17.96
N ARG A 246 33.27 33.81 -16.65
CA ARG A 246 34.13 34.60 -15.75
C ARG A 246 35.55 34.04 -15.65
N ALA A 247 35.69 32.71 -15.61
CA ALA A 247 36.98 32.04 -15.62
C ALA A 247 37.73 32.26 -16.94
N LYS A 248 37.04 32.15 -18.09
CA LYS A 248 37.62 32.46 -19.41
C LYS A 248 38.11 33.90 -19.52
N PHE A 249 37.33 34.87 -19.03
CA PHE A 249 37.74 36.28 -19.02
C PHE A 249 38.98 36.51 -18.15
N LYS A 250 39.09 35.81 -17.01
CA LYS A 250 40.24 35.94 -16.10
C LYS A 250 41.52 35.39 -16.73
N ILE A 251 41.45 34.20 -17.35
CA ILE A 251 42.57 33.59 -18.08
C ILE A 251 43.02 34.49 -19.24
N SER A 252 42.07 35.04 -19.99
CA SER A 252 42.36 35.97 -21.09
C SER A 252 43.03 37.26 -20.61
N ALA A 253 42.64 37.80 -19.46
CA ALA A 253 43.28 38.97 -18.85
C ALA A 253 44.69 38.66 -18.33
N ASP A 254 44.87 37.51 -17.68
CA ASP A 254 46.18 37.07 -17.17
C ASP A 254 47.16 36.85 -18.34
N GLU A 255 46.70 36.28 -19.46
CA GLU A 255 47.51 36.08 -20.67
C GLU A 255 47.99 37.41 -21.29
N VAL A 256 47.13 38.43 -21.31
CA VAL A 256 47.50 39.79 -21.77
C VAL A 256 48.52 40.44 -20.83
N LEU A 257 48.35 40.26 -19.52
CA LEU A 257 49.27 40.79 -18.51
C LEU A 257 50.65 40.14 -18.61
N THR A 258 50.73 38.82 -18.81
CA THR A 258 52.02 38.13 -19.06
C THR A 258 52.72 38.65 -20.30
N LYS A 259 51.99 38.88 -21.40
CA LYS A 259 52.58 39.46 -22.63
C LYS A 259 53.09 40.89 -22.42
N GLN A 260 52.41 41.69 -21.60
CA GLN A 260 52.88 43.03 -21.25
C GLN A 260 54.13 42.99 -20.36
N ILE A 261 54.21 42.05 -19.42
CA ILE A 261 55.37 41.89 -18.54
C ILE A 261 56.59 41.41 -19.33
N GLU A 262 56.44 40.41 -20.21
CA GLU A 262 57.51 39.95 -21.12
C GLU A 262 58.03 41.11 -21.99
N GLY A 263 57.13 41.92 -22.56
CA GLY A 263 57.52 43.09 -23.35
C GLY A 263 58.27 44.17 -22.55
N ILE A 264 58.00 44.30 -21.25
CA ILE A 264 58.72 45.23 -20.35
C ILE A 264 60.08 44.65 -19.97
N GLU A 265 60.17 43.34 -19.69
CA GLU A 265 61.44 42.66 -19.40
C GLU A 265 62.40 42.71 -20.59
N ASP A 266 61.90 42.52 -21.82
CA ASP A 266 62.69 42.66 -23.05
C ASP A 266 63.21 44.09 -23.25
N ALA A 267 62.42 45.10 -22.90
CA ALA A 267 62.82 46.50 -22.98
C ALA A 267 63.91 46.85 -21.94
N LEU A 268 63.76 46.38 -20.70
CA LEU A 268 64.74 46.54 -19.61
C LEU A 268 66.03 45.77 -19.90
N GLY A 269 65.94 44.55 -20.42
CA GLY A 269 67.10 43.74 -20.81
C GLY A 269 67.94 44.45 -21.87
N ASN A 270 67.30 45.06 -22.86
CA ASN A 270 67.97 45.88 -23.88
C ASN A 270 68.61 47.14 -23.27
N GLU A 271 67.91 47.86 -22.38
CA GLU A 271 68.48 49.05 -21.71
C GLU A 271 69.73 48.73 -20.89
N VAL A 272 69.70 47.64 -20.10
CA VAL A 272 70.84 47.19 -19.31
C VAL A 272 72.01 46.80 -20.22
N TYR A 273 71.75 46.15 -21.35
CA TYR A 273 72.76 45.83 -22.36
C TYR A 273 73.40 47.09 -22.96
N PHE A 274 72.58 48.10 -23.28
CA PHE A 274 73.06 49.39 -23.79
C PHE A 274 73.91 50.15 -22.77
N VAL A 275 73.57 50.10 -21.47
CA VAL A 275 74.37 50.72 -20.40
C VAL A 275 75.70 50.00 -20.19
N SER A 276 75.72 48.66 -20.29
CA SER A 276 76.95 47.85 -20.24
C SER A 276 77.90 48.22 -21.38
N LEU A 277 77.40 48.26 -22.63
CA LEU A 277 78.17 48.65 -23.81
C LEU A 277 78.73 50.07 -23.71
N LYS A 278 77.99 51.00 -23.09
CA LYS A 278 78.44 52.38 -22.87
C LYS A 278 79.54 52.48 -21.83
N THR A 279 79.53 51.57 -20.85
CA THR A 279 80.56 51.48 -19.79
C THR A 279 81.83 50.83 -20.34
N GLU A 280 81.69 49.79 -21.15
CA GLU A 280 82.79 49.13 -21.87
C GLU A 280 83.48 50.09 -22.85
N ARG A 281 82.69 50.87 -23.61
CA ARG A 281 83.21 51.92 -24.51
C ARG A 281 83.98 53.01 -23.75
N LYS A 282 83.50 53.43 -22.56
CA LYS A 282 84.21 54.38 -21.67
C LYS A 282 85.49 53.81 -21.03
N GLN A 283 85.64 52.49 -20.95
CA GLN A 283 86.88 51.86 -20.50
C GLN A 283 87.90 51.78 -21.63
N LEU A 284 87.46 51.48 -22.85
CA LEU A 284 88.28 51.53 -24.07
C LEU A 284 88.81 52.93 -24.38
N ASP A 285 87.99 53.97 -24.25
CA ASP A 285 88.44 55.36 -24.46
C ASP A 285 89.50 55.77 -23.43
N ARG A 286 89.36 55.35 -22.16
CA ARG A 286 90.37 55.56 -21.11
C ARG A 286 91.67 54.77 -21.32
N GLN A 287 91.63 53.71 -22.10
CA GLN A 287 92.81 52.91 -22.44
C GLN A 287 93.60 53.51 -23.61
N ASN A 288 92.93 54.26 -24.49
CA ASN A 288 93.56 55.00 -25.59
C ASN A 288 94.18 56.34 -25.15
N ASP A 289 93.73 56.94 -24.05
CA ASP A 289 94.33 58.17 -23.48
C ASP A 289 95.65 57.92 -22.71
N LEU A 290 96.15 56.68 -22.65
CA LEU A 290 97.35 56.27 -21.92
C LEU A 290 98.54 55.83 -22.81
N TYR A 291 98.50 56.11 -24.11
CA TYR A 291 99.58 55.87 -25.08
C TYR A 291 99.93 57.12 -25.89
#